data_AF-A0A812QWZ2-F1
#
_entry.id   AF-A0A812QWZ2-F1
#
_cell.length_a   1.000
_cell.length_b   1.000
_cell.length_c   1.000
_cell.angle_alpha   90.00
_cell.angle_beta   90.00
_cell.angle_gamma   90.00
#
_symmetry.space_group_name_H-M   'P 1'
#
loop_
_entity.id
_entity.type
_entity.pdbx_description
1 polymer ?
#
loop_
_entity_poly.entity_id
_entity_poly.type
_entity_poly.pdbx_seq_one_letter_code
_entity_poly.pdbx_strand_id
1 'polypeptide(L)'
;VFETHLANAGQMLVILDDYLQPHYFTRAWCLFETYVCIEQGFPRSILLPGRQMAAFSSMMETRGAAPLRQRIHNIDLSQAQASVEADEIRIKSLVQSGCGFDVVNHVVQEELLAWSERAFSDYLRSR
;
A
#
# COMPACT_ATOMS: atom_id res chain seq x y z
N VAL A 1 -16.72 13.07 -1.89
CA VAL A 1 -17.46 11.80 -2.05
C VAL A 1 -16.69 10.64 -1.43
N PHE A 2 -15.48 10.33 -1.91
CA PHE A 2 -14.64 9.26 -1.30
C PHE A 2 -14.40 9.43 0.21
N GLU A 3 -13.85 10.57 0.65
CA GLU A 3 -13.53 10.82 2.07
C GLU A 3 -14.77 10.69 2.97
N THR A 4 -15.92 11.15 2.50
CA THR A 4 -17.20 11.00 3.19
C THR A 4 -17.62 9.53 3.33
N HIS A 5 -17.43 8.72 2.30
CA HIS A 5 -17.71 7.28 2.38
C HIS A 5 -16.72 6.56 3.30
N LEU A 6 -15.44 6.92 3.28
CA LEU A 6 -14.43 6.36 4.17
C LEU A 6 -14.72 6.70 5.63
N ALA A 7 -15.06 7.96 5.92
CA ALA A 7 -15.46 8.40 7.25
C ALA A 7 -16.68 7.61 7.77
N ASN A 8 -17.66 7.33 6.90
CA ASN A 8 -18.83 6.53 7.26
C ASN A 8 -18.51 5.03 7.45
N ALA A 9 -17.56 4.48 6.70
CA ALA A 9 -17.12 3.10 6.84
C ALA A 9 -16.27 2.88 8.11
N GLY A 10 -15.58 3.91 8.60
CA GLY A 10 -14.83 3.92 9.85
C GLY A 10 -13.43 3.29 9.78
N GLN A 11 -13.13 2.50 8.74
CA GLN A 11 -11.79 1.93 8.52
C GLN A 11 -11.57 1.57 7.05
N MET A 12 -10.35 1.76 6.57
CA MET A 12 -9.88 1.24 5.28
C MET A 12 -9.18 -0.11 5.44
N LEU A 13 -9.47 -1.06 4.56
CA LEU A 13 -8.74 -2.32 4.47
C LEU A 13 -7.90 -2.34 3.19
N VAL A 14 -6.59 -2.48 3.36
CA VAL A 14 -5.63 -2.70 2.27
C VAL A 14 -5.38 -4.19 2.21
N ILE A 15 -5.69 -4.83 1.08
CA ILE A 15 -5.48 -6.27 0.90
C ILE A 15 -4.40 -6.46 -0.16
N LEU A 16 -3.26 -7.03 0.26
CA LEU A 16 -2.17 -7.40 -0.63
C LEU A 16 -2.40 -8.83 -1.11
N ASP A 17 -2.63 -9.02 -2.40
CA ASP A 17 -2.92 -10.34 -2.98
C ASP A 17 -1.68 -11.23 -3.16
N ASP A 18 -0.51 -10.59 -3.17
CA ASP A 18 0.82 -11.19 -3.17
C ASP A 18 1.74 -10.40 -2.21
N TYR A 19 2.71 -11.07 -1.59
CA TYR A 19 3.59 -10.40 -0.63
C TYR A 19 4.72 -9.59 -1.28
N LEU A 20 5.09 -9.90 -2.53
CA LEU A 20 6.25 -9.31 -3.21
C LEU A 20 5.85 -8.46 -4.43
N GLN A 21 4.81 -8.87 -5.15
CA GLN A 21 4.28 -8.16 -6.32
C GLN A 21 2.76 -8.02 -6.26
N PRO A 22 2.20 -7.42 -5.21
CA PRO A 22 0.76 -7.22 -5.16
C PRO A 22 0.29 -6.31 -6.30
N HIS A 23 -0.86 -6.63 -6.90
CA HIS A 23 -1.51 -5.76 -7.88
C HIS A 23 -1.86 -4.40 -7.25
N TYR A 24 -1.98 -4.35 -5.92
CA TYR A 24 -2.19 -3.10 -5.18
C TYR A 24 -1.17 -2.02 -5.54
N PHE A 25 0.10 -2.40 -5.78
CA PHE A 25 1.19 -1.45 -6.07
C PHE A 25 1.09 -0.78 -7.45
N THR A 26 0.26 -1.33 -8.35
CA THR A 26 0.11 -0.81 -9.72
C THR A 26 -1.22 -0.12 -9.94
N ARG A 27 -2.08 -0.02 -8.91
CA ARG A 27 -3.42 0.56 -9.01
C ARG A 27 -3.45 1.99 -8.48
N ALA A 28 -3.70 2.95 -9.36
CA ALA A 28 -3.65 4.38 -9.04
C ALA A 28 -4.63 4.76 -7.91
N TRP A 29 -5.87 4.25 -7.96
CA TRP A 29 -6.85 4.43 -6.88
C TRP A 29 -6.33 3.90 -5.55
N CYS A 30 -5.81 2.68 -5.51
CA CYS A 30 -5.34 2.03 -4.28
C CYS A 30 -4.24 2.84 -3.58
N LEU A 31 -3.26 3.31 -4.34
CA LEU A 31 -2.17 4.13 -3.82
C LEU A 31 -2.68 5.49 -3.32
N PHE A 32 -3.54 6.14 -4.11
CA PHE A 32 -4.12 7.44 -3.75
C PHE A 32 -5.01 7.35 -2.49
N GLU A 33 -5.89 6.35 -2.40
CA GLU A 33 -6.76 6.12 -1.24
C GLU A 33 -5.94 5.82 0.02
N THR A 34 -4.85 5.05 -0.11
CA THR A 34 -3.92 4.79 0.99
C THR A 34 -3.31 6.09 1.51
N TYR A 35 -2.81 6.93 0.62
CA TYR A 35 -2.28 8.24 0.98
C TYR A 35 -3.32 9.13 1.68
N VAL A 36 -4.51 9.29 1.11
CA VAL A 36 -5.59 10.09 1.71
C VAL A 36 -5.97 9.55 3.09
N CYS A 37 -6.04 8.23 3.24
CA CYS A 37 -6.33 7.59 4.52
C CYS A 37 -5.27 7.90 5.57
N ILE A 38 -3.99 7.89 5.20
CA ILE A 38 -2.87 8.20 6.11
C ILE A 38 -2.89 9.68 6.49
N GLU A 39 -2.98 10.59 5.52
CA GLU A 39 -2.95 12.04 5.75
C GLU A 39 -4.09 12.52 6.64
N GLN A 40 -5.28 11.95 6.46
CA GLN A 40 -6.46 12.30 7.23
C GLN A 40 -6.54 11.55 8.58
N GLY A 41 -5.56 10.69 8.88
CA GLY A 41 -5.53 9.92 10.12
C GLY A 41 -6.65 8.89 10.24
N PHE A 42 -7.23 8.46 9.12
CA PHE A 42 -8.26 7.42 9.14
C PHE A 42 -7.65 6.06 9.53
N PRO A 43 -8.37 5.25 10.33
CA PRO A 43 -7.93 3.90 10.65
C PRO A 43 -7.73 3.07 9.37
N ARG A 44 -6.61 2.36 9.30
CA ARG A 44 -6.32 1.41 8.22
C ARG A 44 -5.72 0.12 8.75
N SER A 45 -5.99 -0.98 8.06
CA SER A 45 -5.34 -2.27 8.29
C SER A 45 -4.86 -2.84 6.98
N ILE A 46 -3.60 -3.28 6.93
CA ILE A 46 -3.04 -4.01 5.80
C ILE A 46 -3.11 -5.50 6.11
N LEU A 47 -3.71 -6.25 5.19
CA LEU A 47 -3.96 -7.68 5.29
C LEU A 47 -3.23 -8.41 4.17
N LEU A 48 -2.62 -9.54 4.51
CA LEU A 48 -2.01 -10.46 3.58
C LEU A 48 -2.70 -11.83 3.75
N PRO A 49 -3.22 -12.46 2.68
CA PRO A 49 -3.84 -13.77 2.76
C PRO A 49 -2.92 -14.80 3.41
N GLY A 50 -3.47 -15.70 4.24
CA GLY A 50 -2.67 -16.68 4.99
C GLY A 50 -1.74 -17.53 4.11
N ARG A 51 -2.18 -17.88 2.89
CA ARG A 51 -1.34 -18.59 1.90
C ARG A 51 -0.06 -17.81 1.52
N GLN A 52 -0.15 -16.49 1.44
CA GLN A 52 0.97 -15.61 1.13
C GLN A 52 1.81 -15.32 2.38
N MET A 53 1.21 -15.30 3.56
CA MET A 53 1.91 -15.05 4.82
C MET A 53 3.00 -16.11 5.10
N ALA A 54 2.74 -17.37 4.76
CA ALA A 54 3.75 -18.43 4.87
C ALA A 54 4.96 -18.18 3.95
N ALA A 55 4.71 -17.80 2.70
CA ALA A 55 5.75 -17.47 1.72
C ALA A 55 6.54 -16.21 2.11
N PHE A 56 5.83 -15.18 2.59
CA PHE A 56 6.42 -13.97 3.15
C PHE A 56 7.37 -14.28 4.29
N SER A 57 6.92 -15.05 5.29
CA SER A 57 7.71 -15.38 6.48
C SER A 57 8.97 -16.19 6.10
N SER A 58 8.82 -17.18 5.23
CA SER A 58 9.95 -17.96 4.71
C SER A 58 10.96 -17.10 3.93
N MET A 59 10.47 -16.14 3.14
CA MET A 59 11.32 -15.19 2.44
C MET A 59 12.08 -14.30 3.42
N MET A 60 11.40 -13.79 4.46
CA MET A 60 12.03 -12.94 5.49
C MET A 60 13.09 -13.69 6.29
N GLU A 61 12.88 -14.97 6.62
CA GLU A 61 13.88 -15.79 7.32
C GLU A 61 15.12 -16.09 6.46
N THR A 62 14.93 -16.32 5.15
CA THR A 62 16.01 -16.82 4.27
C THR A 62 16.77 -15.70 3.55
N ARG A 63 16.10 -14.61 3.20
CA ARG A 63 16.64 -13.52 2.38
C ARG A 63 16.57 -12.16 3.06
N GLY A 64 15.93 -12.07 4.23
CA GLY A 64 15.67 -10.82 4.92
C GLY A 64 14.70 -9.92 4.15
N ALA A 65 14.62 -8.65 4.56
CA ALA A 65 13.67 -7.70 4.01
C ALA A 65 14.08 -7.10 2.64
N ALA A 66 15.31 -7.33 2.18
CA ALA A 66 15.86 -6.62 1.02
C ALA A 66 15.02 -6.77 -0.28
N PRO A 67 14.55 -7.97 -0.67
CA PRO A 67 13.71 -8.12 -1.87
C PRO A 67 12.39 -7.35 -1.77
N LEU A 68 11.76 -7.36 -0.59
CA LEU A 68 10.51 -6.65 -0.36
C LEU A 68 10.71 -5.13 -0.31
N ARG A 69 11.77 -4.66 0.38
CA ARG A 69 12.13 -3.23 0.43
C ARG A 69 12.33 -2.67 -0.97
N GLN A 70 13.05 -3.39 -1.82
CA GLN A 70 13.25 -2.98 -3.22
C GLN A 70 11.92 -2.87 -3.98
N ARG A 71 10.99 -3.81 -3.78
CA ARG A 71 9.66 -3.76 -4.41
C ARG A 71 8.84 -2.58 -3.93
N ILE A 72 8.85 -2.30 -2.64
CA ILE A 72 8.14 -1.16 -2.05
C ILE A 72 8.73 0.15 -2.58
N HIS A 73 10.05 0.32 -2.59
CA HIS A 73 10.69 1.54 -3.12
C HIS A 73 10.40 1.82 -4.60
N ASN A 74 10.03 0.79 -5.38
CA ASN A 74 9.66 0.94 -6.78
C ASN A 74 8.18 1.31 -6.99
N ILE A 75 7.39 1.50 -5.92
CA ILE A 75 6.01 1.98 -6.02
C ILE A 75 6.04 3.40 -6.56
N ASP A 76 5.36 3.62 -7.67
CA ASP A 76 5.25 4.91 -8.33
C ASP A 76 3.83 5.14 -8.86
N LEU A 77 3.11 6.05 -8.21
CA LEU A 77 1.76 6.46 -8.60
C LEU A 77 1.71 7.04 -10.03
N SER A 78 2.79 7.67 -10.51
CA SER A 78 2.81 8.23 -11.86
C SER A 78 2.70 7.15 -12.94
N GLN A 79 3.21 5.94 -12.64
CA GLN A 79 3.18 4.76 -13.51
C GLN A 79 2.00 3.82 -13.20
N ALA A 80 1.32 4.02 -12.06
CA ALA A 80 0.14 3.24 -11.70
C ALA A 80 -1.04 3.52 -12.63
N GLN A 81 -1.95 2.54 -12.75
CA GLN A 81 -3.03 2.55 -13.71
C GLN A 81 -4.40 2.50 -13.03
N ALA A 82 -5.43 3.03 -13.70
CA ALA A 82 -6.82 2.77 -13.36
C ALA A 82 -7.54 2.08 -14.52
N SER A 83 -8.53 1.24 -14.21
CA SER A 83 -9.32 0.56 -15.24
C SER A 83 -10.17 1.52 -16.09
N VAL A 84 -10.41 2.73 -15.58
CA VAL A 84 -11.12 3.81 -16.26
C VAL A 84 -10.12 4.94 -16.50
N GLU A 85 -9.83 5.23 -17.77
CA GLU A 85 -8.84 6.24 -18.16
C GLU A 85 -9.13 7.62 -17.57
N ALA A 86 -10.40 8.03 -17.56
CA ALA A 86 -10.81 9.31 -16.98
C ALA A 86 -10.49 9.41 -15.48
N ASP A 87 -10.57 8.31 -14.74
CA ASP A 87 -10.19 8.28 -13.33
C ASP A 87 -8.67 8.37 -13.17
N GLU A 88 -7.91 7.67 -14.00
CA GLU A 88 -6.46 7.73 -13.99
C GLU A 88 -5.96 9.17 -14.20
N ILE A 89 -6.47 9.83 -15.24
CA ILE A 89 -6.16 11.24 -15.53
C ILE A 89 -6.53 12.11 -14.34
N ARG A 90 -7.74 11.95 -13.80
CA ARG A 90 -8.22 12.75 -12.67
C ARG A 90 -7.33 12.61 -11.44
N ILE A 91 -7.00 11.39 -11.02
CA ILE A 91 -6.16 11.12 -9.84
C ILE A 91 -4.78 11.72 -10.04
N LYS A 92 -4.16 11.45 -11.20
CA LYS A 92 -2.81 11.94 -11.49
C LYS A 92 -2.77 13.47 -11.55
N SER A 93 -3.76 14.10 -12.17
CA SER A 93 -3.88 15.57 -12.17
C SER A 93 -4.09 16.12 -10.76
N LEU A 94 -4.96 15.49 -9.95
CA LEU A 94 -5.21 15.92 -8.57
C LEU A 94 -3.92 15.89 -7.75
N VAL A 95 -3.20 14.77 -7.77
CA VAL A 95 -1.94 14.62 -7.04
C VAL A 95 -0.88 15.58 -7.55
N GLN A 96 -0.70 15.71 -8.86
CA GLN A 96 0.27 16.63 -9.46
C GLN A 96 -0.01 18.09 -9.10
N SER A 97 -1.28 18.48 -9.02
CA SER A 97 -1.70 19.83 -8.63
C SER A 97 -1.64 20.10 -7.12
N GLY A 98 -1.56 19.04 -6.31
CA GLY A 98 -1.52 19.08 -4.85
C GLY A 98 -0.10 18.89 -4.32
N CYS A 99 0.13 17.81 -3.59
CA CYS A 99 1.39 17.50 -2.93
C CYS A 99 2.48 16.91 -3.86
N GLY A 100 2.12 16.50 -5.08
CA GLY A 100 3.01 15.84 -6.03
C GLY A 100 3.17 14.33 -5.78
N PHE A 101 3.64 13.61 -6.81
CA PHE A 101 3.76 12.15 -6.76
C PHE A 101 4.75 11.66 -5.72
N ASP A 102 5.87 12.37 -5.53
CA ASP A 102 6.92 11.94 -4.60
C ASP A 102 6.43 11.84 -3.16
N VAL A 103 5.59 12.78 -2.73
CA VAL A 103 4.99 12.77 -1.39
C VAL A 103 4.07 11.56 -1.24
N VAL A 104 3.18 11.33 -2.21
CA VAL A 104 2.26 10.19 -2.19
C VAL A 104 3.04 8.87 -2.16
N ASN A 105 4.04 8.72 -3.04
CA ASN A 105 4.87 7.53 -3.12
C ASN A 105 5.57 7.28 -1.79
N HIS A 106 6.23 8.29 -1.22
CA HIS A 106 6.95 8.18 0.04
C HIS A 106 6.03 7.74 1.19
N VAL A 107 4.88 8.39 1.36
CA VAL A 107 3.92 8.06 2.43
C VAL A 107 3.42 6.62 2.33
N VAL A 108 3.06 6.17 1.13
CA VAL A 108 2.58 4.80 0.91
C VAL A 108 3.70 3.78 1.14
N GLN A 109 4.92 4.09 0.68
CA GLN A 109 6.09 3.24 0.88
C GLN A 109 6.42 3.04 2.36
N GLU A 110 6.44 4.12 3.14
CA GLU A 110 6.71 4.04 4.58
C GLU A 110 5.67 3.21 5.32
N GLU A 111 4.39 3.35 4.99
CA GLU A 111 3.33 2.55 5.61
C GLU A 111 3.51 1.05 5.34
N LEU A 112 3.82 0.69 4.09
CA LEU A 112 4.02 -0.71 3.69
C LEU A 112 5.29 -1.30 4.31
N LEU A 113 6.36 -0.51 4.42
CA LEU A 113 7.58 -0.93 5.12
C LEU A 113 7.29 -1.18 6.60
N ALA A 114 6.66 -0.22 7.27
CA ALA A 114 6.32 -0.34 8.68
C ALA A 114 5.38 -1.53 8.95
N TRP A 115 4.42 -1.78 8.05
CA TRP A 115 3.58 -2.97 8.13
C TRP A 115 4.40 -4.26 8.00
N SER A 116 5.31 -4.35 7.03
CA SER A 116 6.12 -5.56 6.81
C SER A 116 6.98 -5.91 8.02
N GLU A 117 7.53 -4.90 8.70
CA GLU A 117 8.32 -5.07 9.92
C GLU A 117 7.47 -5.56 11.09
N ARG A 118 6.25 -5.02 11.25
CA ARG A 118 5.27 -5.50 12.24
C ARG A 118 4.84 -6.94 11.96
N ALA A 119 4.46 -7.24 10.72
CA ALA A 119 4.01 -8.57 10.33
C ALA A 119 5.07 -9.65 10.60
N PHE A 120 6.34 -9.35 10.29
CA PHE A 120 7.44 -10.28 10.58
C PHE A 120 7.72 -10.40 12.08
N SER A 121 7.65 -9.29 12.83
CA SER A 121 7.82 -9.31 14.29
C SER A 121 6.74 -10.16 14.97
N ASP A 122 5.49 -10.07 14.52
CA ASP A 122 4.39 -10.87 15.05
C ASP A 122 4.54 -12.35 14.73
N TYR A 123 5.01 -12.67 13.51
CA TYR A 123 5.38 -14.04 13.14
C TYR A 123 6.43 -14.62 14.11
N LEU A 124 7.51 -13.88 14.38
CA LEU A 124 8.58 -14.33 15.29
C LEU A 124 8.09 -14.55 16.73
N ARG A 125 7.11 -13.78 17.20
CA ARG A 125 6.52 -13.94 18.54
C ARG A 125 5.56 -15.12 18.66
N SER A 126 4.98 -15.54 17.54
CA SER A 126 4.02 -16.65 17.48
C SER A 126 4.65 -18.04 17.35
N ARG A 127 5.98 -18.09 17.21
CA ARG A 127 6.80 -19.29 17.08
C ARG A 127 7.32 -19.75 18.44
#